data_AF-A0A960HGZ7-F1
#
_entry.id   AF-A0A960HGZ7-F1
#
_cell.length_a   1.000
_cell.length_b   1.000
_cell.length_c   1.000
_cell.angle_alpha   90.00
_cell.angle_beta   90.00
_cell.angle_gamma   90.00
#
_symmetry.space_group_name_H-M   'P 1'
#
loop_
_entity.id
_entity.type
_entity.pdbx_description
1 polymer ?
#
loop_
_entity_poly.entity_id
_entity_poly.type
_entity_poly.pdbx_seq_one_letter_code
_entity_poly.pdbx_strand_id
1 'polypeptide(L)'
;MAPNANLHRRRKRRVLGTLGGALVAWGALAGLPLGADPARPGEMHTEILTLTGADAGANVAGRSSQAAATTAGVGWSTRLEVDEGTQAVASSWTDAPDGAVEVRGLGDGGWTEWTELEAEEGEGPDDSARDTGGMAWFGSDGVHEVELRVTAGELHDLELQTMRYEAPSASSLTTAVAGADAAQPTIIPRSTYTSKGWASGNSGCSGGPTTASGGVKFAVVHHTVNSNTYSAADVPALLASIYAYHTGTNGWCDIAYNFVVDRFGRIWEGRSGGVDKAIVGGHAQGFNTGSVGVSFLGQYEPSASPTAANPTTAAIDAAGKLIGWKLGLYGIDPTGSVTVTSGGSNRYPSGTSVTLKRVIGHRDVGYTACPGQNLYDELDDIRTIAKAAQGGSTTTTTTAPTTTTTTPPPTAFAPFTTASQLVAQQYRDVLRREATADDLAFWTARVGDTWSPGQFIAHLQSSTEADNRVHAVTRLYRAYFLRNPDHNGLTYWLNRRGEGRSLVSISNSFAVSSEFTNRYGKLSNRAFVDRVYLNVLGRAADAGGATYWTNRLDAGMSRGQVMANFSQSSEYIRDTDDAVWVVGTYEGLLRRAPSTDVFTLFTAGLANGAASLTSISTYVFESSEYRSRFS
;
A
#
# COMPACT_ATOMS: atom_id res chain seq x y z
N MET A 1 -31.64 -48.94 23.88
CA MET A 1 -32.88 -49.29 23.17
C MET A 1 -33.62 -47.99 22.83
N ALA A 2 -33.75 -47.66 21.55
CA ALA A 2 -34.96 -47.03 21.01
C ALA A 2 -35.97 -48.18 20.71
N PRO A 3 -37.28 -47.99 20.40
CA PRO A 3 -37.97 -46.81 19.84
C PRO A 3 -39.07 -46.28 20.83
N ASN A 4 -40.17 -45.58 20.50
CA ASN A 4 -40.82 -45.29 19.22
C ASN A 4 -41.71 -44.02 19.26
N ALA A 5 -42.20 -43.58 18.10
CA ALA A 5 -43.18 -42.50 17.93
C ALA A 5 -44.56 -43.04 17.48
N ASN A 6 -45.66 -42.33 17.79
CA ASN A 6 -46.49 -41.64 16.79
C ASN A 6 -47.89 -41.12 17.24
N LEU A 7 -48.26 -39.96 16.68
CA LEU A 7 -49.61 -39.52 16.22
C LEU A 7 -50.82 -39.50 17.19
N HIS A 8 -51.49 -38.34 17.30
CA HIS A 8 -52.81 -38.14 16.64
C HIS A 8 -53.37 -36.69 16.54
N ARG A 9 -53.69 -36.30 15.29
CA ARG A 9 -54.75 -35.42 14.73
C ARG A 9 -55.40 -34.24 15.50
N ARG A 10 -55.47 -33.10 14.78
CA ARG A 10 -56.31 -31.89 15.02
C ARG A 10 -57.83 -32.12 14.82
N ARG A 11 -58.67 -31.28 15.48
CA ARG A 11 -59.85 -30.63 14.85
C ARG A 11 -60.20 -29.28 15.52
N LYS A 12 -60.96 -28.43 14.81
CA LYS A 12 -61.18 -26.98 15.09
C LYS A 12 -62.61 -26.66 15.57
N ARG A 13 -62.73 -25.48 16.22
CA ARG A 13 -63.82 -24.45 16.21
C ARG A 13 -64.39 -24.16 17.63
N ARG A 14 -64.86 -22.96 18.02
CA ARG A 14 -64.82 -21.50 17.66
C ARG A 14 -65.95 -20.83 18.52
N VAL A 15 -66.19 -19.49 18.42
CA VAL A 15 -67.42 -18.72 18.87
C VAL A 15 -67.46 -18.33 20.37
N LEU A 16 -67.79 -17.09 20.83
CA LEU A 16 -68.00 -15.75 20.22
C LEU A 16 -67.90 -14.59 21.27
N GLY A 17 -67.97 -13.32 20.83
CA GLY A 17 -68.29 -12.13 21.67
C GLY A 17 -67.64 -10.82 21.21
N THR A 18 -68.01 -10.21 20.06
CA THR A 18 -69.07 -9.18 19.84
C THR A 18 -68.75 -7.73 20.27
N LEU A 19 -68.55 -6.87 19.27
CA LEU A 19 -68.90 -5.42 19.11
C LEU A 19 -68.24 -5.00 17.77
N GLY A 20 -68.80 -4.16 16.89
CA GLY A 20 -69.96 -3.28 16.94
C GLY A 20 -69.61 -2.03 16.12
N GLY A 21 -69.83 -2.05 14.80
CA GLY A 21 -69.25 -1.08 13.88
C GLY A 21 -70.16 0.10 13.50
N ALA A 22 -69.55 1.25 13.21
CA ALA A 22 -70.15 2.38 12.49
C ALA A 22 -69.07 3.04 11.59
N LEU A 23 -69.44 3.43 10.37
CA LEU A 23 -68.51 4.01 9.39
C LEU A 23 -68.26 5.51 9.63
N VAL A 24 -67.05 5.98 9.32
CA VAL A 24 -66.81 7.31 8.71
C VAL A 24 -65.78 7.16 7.57
N ALA A 25 -65.91 8.00 6.55
CA ALA A 25 -65.34 7.88 5.21
C ALA A 25 -63.80 7.95 5.09
N TRP A 26 -63.31 7.41 3.97
CA TRP A 26 -62.02 7.76 3.37
C TRP A 26 -61.98 9.26 3.01
N GLY A 27 -60.84 9.91 3.26
CA GLY A 27 -60.57 11.27 2.81
C GLY A 27 -59.09 11.65 2.94
N ALA A 28 -58.40 11.73 1.80
CA ALA A 28 -57.08 12.37 1.61
C ALA A 28 -55.91 11.97 2.54
N LEU A 29 -55.18 10.92 2.15
CA LEU A 29 -53.70 10.88 2.28
C LEU A 29 -53.05 10.12 1.10
N ALA A 30 -53.53 10.40 -0.11
CA ALA A 30 -52.76 10.14 -1.32
C ALA A 30 -51.74 11.28 -1.47
N GLY A 31 -50.44 10.99 -1.30
CA GLY A 31 -49.40 12.02 -1.37
C GLY A 31 -48.14 11.82 -0.53
N LEU A 32 -47.99 10.71 0.22
CA LEU A 32 -46.66 10.30 0.65
C LEU A 32 -45.94 9.68 -0.55
N PRO A 33 -44.73 10.15 -0.92
CA PRO A 33 -43.95 9.46 -1.93
C PRO A 33 -43.65 8.05 -1.41
N LEU A 34 -43.90 7.04 -2.25
CA LEU A 34 -43.29 5.74 -2.06
C LEU A 34 -41.77 5.97 -2.14
N GLY A 35 -41.11 5.96 -0.98
CA GLY A 35 -39.65 5.98 -0.94
C GLY A 35 -39.15 4.80 -1.76
N ALA A 36 -38.20 5.06 -2.65
CA ALA A 36 -37.56 3.98 -3.38
C ALA A 36 -36.99 2.97 -2.38
N ASP A 37 -37.14 1.67 -2.67
CA ASP A 37 -36.41 0.65 -1.91
C ASP A 37 -34.92 1.04 -1.89
N PRO A 38 -34.24 0.96 -0.73
CA PRO A 38 -32.82 1.26 -0.66
C PRO A 38 -32.10 0.37 -1.68
N ALA A 39 -31.28 0.99 -2.54
CA ALA A 39 -30.53 0.27 -3.56
C ALA A 39 -29.74 -0.86 -2.88
N ARG A 40 -30.04 -2.10 -3.27
CA ARG A 40 -29.31 -3.27 -2.77
C ARG A 40 -27.85 -3.15 -3.23
N PRO A 41 -26.87 -3.62 -2.44
CA PRO A 41 -25.51 -3.80 -2.96
C PRO A 41 -25.52 -4.75 -4.16
N GLY A 42 -24.46 -4.69 -4.96
CA GLY A 42 -24.26 -5.64 -6.04
C GLY A 42 -24.01 -7.06 -5.53
N GLU A 43 -24.08 -8.01 -6.45
CA GLU A 43 -23.93 -9.44 -6.15
C GLU A 43 -22.55 -9.93 -6.57
N MET A 44 -21.84 -10.60 -5.66
CA MET A 44 -20.53 -11.17 -5.93
C MET A 44 -20.66 -12.67 -6.23
N HIS A 45 -20.43 -13.02 -7.48
CA HIS A 45 -20.38 -14.38 -8.00
C HIS A 45 -18.96 -14.91 -7.98
N THR A 46 -18.78 -16.17 -7.58
CA THR A 46 -17.45 -16.79 -7.48
C THR A 46 -17.48 -18.26 -7.88
N GLU A 47 -16.50 -18.70 -8.66
CA GLU A 47 -16.22 -20.11 -8.97
C GLU A 47 -14.85 -20.48 -8.39
N ILE A 48 -14.66 -21.74 -7.97
CA ILE A 48 -13.34 -22.26 -7.56
C ILE A 48 -12.92 -23.30 -8.60
N LEU A 49 -11.76 -23.07 -9.21
CA LEU A 49 -11.15 -23.95 -10.21
C LEU A 49 -9.95 -24.66 -9.57
N THR A 50 -10.09 -25.94 -9.23
CA THR A 50 -8.96 -26.77 -8.79
C THR A 50 -8.09 -27.13 -10.00
N LEU A 51 -6.82 -26.77 -9.97
CA LEU A 51 -5.90 -26.94 -11.09
C LEU A 51 -5.13 -28.25 -10.94
N THR A 52 -5.07 -29.03 -12.02
CA THR A 52 -4.41 -30.35 -12.02
C THR A 52 -3.18 -30.35 -12.93
N GLY A 53 -2.05 -30.83 -12.41
CA GLY A 53 -0.72 -30.75 -13.03
C GLY A 53 -0.45 -31.66 -14.24
N ALA A 54 -1.48 -32.07 -15.00
CA ALA A 54 -1.32 -32.94 -16.16
C ALA A 54 -0.78 -32.17 -17.37
N ASP A 55 0.38 -32.63 -17.86
CA ASP A 55 1.04 -32.27 -19.13
C ASP A 55 1.53 -30.81 -19.32
N ALA A 56 2.81 -30.62 -19.00
CA ALA A 56 3.62 -29.51 -19.52
C ALA A 56 3.67 -29.56 -21.06
N GLY A 57 2.78 -28.80 -21.70
CA GLY A 57 2.69 -28.66 -23.16
C GLY A 57 1.29 -28.81 -23.77
N ALA A 58 0.26 -29.13 -22.98
CA ALA A 58 -1.11 -29.25 -23.50
C ALA A 58 -1.92 -27.96 -23.29
N ASN A 59 -2.47 -27.39 -24.37
CA ASN A 59 -3.56 -26.42 -24.28
C ASN A 59 -4.85 -27.17 -23.88
N VAL A 60 -5.10 -27.32 -22.57
CA VAL A 60 -6.32 -27.95 -22.06
C VAL A 60 -7.45 -26.90 -22.01
N ALA A 61 -8.04 -26.62 -23.18
CA ALA A 61 -9.24 -25.81 -23.26
C ALA A 61 -10.47 -26.61 -22.76
N GLY A 62 -11.03 -26.19 -21.63
CA GLY A 62 -12.33 -26.67 -21.11
C GLY A 62 -12.38 -26.81 -19.59
N ARG A 63 -13.57 -26.63 -19.01
CA ARG A 63 -13.85 -26.81 -17.56
C ARG A 63 -13.70 -28.28 -17.12
N SER A 64 -12.45 -28.71 -16.91
CA SER A 64 -12.09 -30.09 -16.54
C SER A 64 -12.31 -30.35 -15.04
N SER A 65 -13.49 -30.83 -14.69
CA SER A 65 -13.86 -31.21 -13.32
C SER A 65 -13.64 -32.70 -13.01
N GLN A 66 -12.47 -33.27 -13.38
CA GLN A 66 -11.85 -34.48 -12.77
C GLN A 66 -10.63 -35.01 -13.57
N ALA A 67 -9.43 -35.01 -12.96
CA ALA A 67 -8.46 -36.13 -12.88
C ALA A 67 -7.05 -35.64 -12.48
N ALA A 68 -6.33 -36.40 -11.65
CA ALA A 68 -5.23 -35.86 -10.85
C ALA A 68 -3.84 -35.82 -11.53
N ALA A 69 -3.17 -34.68 -11.35
CA ALA A 69 -1.86 -34.62 -10.69
C ALA A 69 -1.90 -33.44 -9.70
N THR A 70 -1.45 -33.66 -8.46
CA THR A 70 -1.74 -32.78 -7.30
C THR A 70 -0.71 -31.67 -7.06
N THR A 71 0.25 -31.49 -7.96
CA THR A 71 1.45 -30.69 -7.72
C THR A 71 1.82 -29.87 -8.94
N ALA A 72 2.13 -28.58 -8.76
CA ALA A 72 2.58 -27.65 -9.80
C ALA A 72 3.87 -26.94 -9.37
N GLY A 73 4.98 -27.20 -10.07
CA GLY A 73 6.30 -26.61 -9.79
C GLY A 73 6.73 -25.57 -10.83
N VAL A 74 7.82 -24.85 -10.54
CA VAL A 74 8.39 -23.81 -11.41
C VAL A 74 8.49 -24.24 -12.87
N GLY A 75 7.91 -23.44 -13.77
CA GLY A 75 7.83 -23.72 -15.20
C GLY A 75 6.55 -24.43 -15.65
N TRP A 76 5.67 -24.83 -14.72
CA TRP A 76 4.29 -25.19 -15.02
C TRP A 76 3.46 -23.94 -15.38
N SER A 77 2.55 -24.06 -16.34
CA SER A 77 1.61 -23.01 -16.73
C SER A 77 0.33 -23.57 -17.34
N THR A 78 -0.80 -22.89 -17.18
CA THR A 78 -2.08 -23.26 -17.77
C THR A 78 -2.86 -22.04 -18.27
N ARG A 79 -3.87 -22.30 -19.13
CA ARG A 79 -4.87 -21.34 -19.59
C ARG A 79 -6.26 -21.86 -19.26
N LEU A 80 -7.12 -20.97 -18.79
CA LEU A 80 -8.42 -21.29 -18.24
C LEU A 80 -9.46 -20.34 -18.83
N GLU A 81 -10.47 -20.86 -19.50
CA GLU A 81 -11.70 -20.10 -19.76
C GLU A 81 -12.39 -19.82 -18.42
N VAL A 82 -12.76 -18.57 -18.18
CA VAL A 82 -13.48 -18.13 -16.98
C VAL A 82 -14.83 -17.54 -17.37
N ASP A 83 -15.71 -17.34 -16.40
CA ASP A 83 -16.98 -16.65 -16.62
C ASP A 83 -16.75 -15.26 -17.25
N GLU A 84 -17.51 -14.93 -18.29
CA GLU A 84 -17.41 -13.64 -18.99
C GLU A 84 -17.61 -12.48 -17.99
N GLY A 85 -16.72 -11.49 -18.07
CA GLY A 85 -16.69 -10.36 -17.14
C GLY A 85 -16.09 -10.71 -15.77
N THR A 86 -15.25 -11.75 -15.64
CA THR A 86 -14.49 -12.01 -14.40
C THR A 86 -13.56 -10.83 -14.11
N GLN A 87 -13.71 -10.16 -12.97
CA GLN A 87 -12.99 -8.91 -12.65
C GLN A 87 -11.76 -9.13 -11.78
N ALA A 88 -11.72 -10.23 -11.01
CA ALA A 88 -10.58 -10.61 -10.20
C ALA A 88 -10.43 -12.13 -10.10
N VAL A 89 -9.22 -12.56 -9.77
CA VAL A 89 -8.90 -13.93 -9.36
C VAL A 89 -8.00 -13.92 -8.14
N ALA A 90 -8.10 -14.94 -7.30
CA ALA A 90 -7.17 -15.20 -6.20
C ALA A 90 -6.71 -16.65 -6.22
N SER A 91 -5.51 -16.92 -5.71
CA SER A 91 -4.91 -18.26 -5.73
C SER A 91 -4.54 -18.76 -4.34
N SER A 92 -4.65 -20.07 -4.13
CA SER A 92 -4.25 -20.75 -2.90
C SER A 92 -3.68 -22.12 -3.19
N TRP A 93 -2.84 -22.61 -2.30
CA TRP A 93 -2.21 -23.92 -2.38
C TRP A 93 -1.91 -24.44 -0.97
N THR A 94 -1.15 -25.54 -0.90
CA THR A 94 -0.69 -26.18 0.32
C THR A 94 0.77 -26.60 0.19
N ASP A 95 1.42 -26.82 1.33
CA ASP A 95 2.79 -27.32 1.47
C ASP A 95 3.86 -26.49 0.71
N ALA A 96 3.66 -25.18 0.56
CA ALA A 96 4.62 -24.29 -0.12
C ALA A 96 4.56 -22.84 0.43
N PRO A 97 5.16 -22.58 1.61
CA PRO A 97 5.14 -21.25 2.26
C PRO A 97 5.96 -20.20 1.50
N ASP A 98 6.94 -20.60 0.67
CA ASP A 98 7.68 -19.73 -0.26
C ASP A 98 7.11 -19.80 -1.70
N GLY A 99 5.85 -20.21 -1.87
CA GLY A 99 5.21 -20.40 -3.16
C GLY A 99 4.89 -19.08 -3.88
N ALA A 100 4.94 -19.08 -5.22
CA ALA A 100 4.47 -17.94 -6.02
C ALA A 100 3.94 -18.37 -7.40
N VAL A 101 2.91 -17.66 -7.85
CA VAL A 101 2.35 -17.77 -9.21
C VAL A 101 2.26 -16.40 -9.87
N GLU A 102 2.49 -16.32 -11.17
CA GLU A 102 2.12 -15.16 -11.97
C GLU A 102 0.81 -15.43 -12.71
N VAL A 103 -0.07 -14.41 -12.74
CA VAL A 103 -1.37 -14.46 -13.40
C VAL A 103 -1.57 -13.28 -14.37
N ARG A 104 -2.29 -13.52 -15.46
CA ARG A 104 -2.82 -12.45 -16.34
C ARG A 104 -4.16 -12.86 -16.95
N GLY A 105 -4.99 -11.89 -17.32
CA GLY A 105 -6.28 -12.13 -17.95
C GLY A 105 -6.35 -11.63 -19.39
N LEU A 106 -7.28 -12.18 -20.17
CA LEU A 106 -7.60 -11.77 -21.54
C LEU A 106 -9.01 -11.18 -21.58
N GLY A 107 -9.09 -9.91 -21.94
CA GLY A 107 -10.34 -9.20 -22.23
C GLY A 107 -10.32 -8.59 -23.63
N ASP A 108 -11.29 -7.71 -23.92
CA ASP A 108 -11.43 -7.06 -25.23
C ASP A 108 -10.19 -6.23 -25.65
N GLY A 109 -9.45 -5.71 -24.66
CA GLY A 109 -8.18 -5.00 -24.86
C GLY A 109 -6.97 -5.90 -25.13
N GLY A 110 -7.14 -7.22 -25.13
CA GLY A 110 -6.06 -8.20 -25.18
C GLY A 110 -5.62 -8.68 -23.79
N TRP A 111 -4.41 -9.25 -23.73
CA TRP A 111 -3.84 -9.75 -22.48
C TRP A 111 -3.38 -8.61 -21.57
N THR A 112 -3.70 -8.69 -20.28
CA THR A 112 -3.08 -7.84 -19.25
C THR A 112 -1.60 -8.18 -19.09
N GLU A 113 -0.87 -7.27 -18.44
CA GLU A 113 0.44 -7.60 -17.88
C GLU A 113 0.33 -8.72 -16.84
N TRP A 114 1.46 -9.40 -16.60
CA TRP A 114 1.58 -10.39 -15.53
C TRP A 114 1.57 -9.72 -14.17
N THR A 115 0.85 -10.32 -13.22
CA THR A 115 0.81 -9.96 -11.80
C THR A 115 1.31 -11.15 -11.00
N GLU A 116 2.37 -10.96 -10.22
CA GLU A 116 2.88 -12.00 -9.32
C GLU A 116 2.06 -12.04 -8.02
N LEU A 117 1.81 -13.25 -7.56
CA LEU A 117 0.96 -13.63 -6.43
C LEU A 117 1.80 -14.58 -5.55
N GLU A 118 2.52 -13.98 -4.59
CA GLU A 118 3.41 -14.66 -3.63
C GLU A 118 2.66 -15.05 -2.35
N ALA A 119 3.12 -16.09 -1.65
CA ALA A 119 2.59 -16.48 -0.33
C ALA A 119 2.62 -15.32 0.69
N GLU A 120 1.45 -14.96 1.23
CA GLU A 120 1.32 -13.86 2.21
C GLU A 120 1.71 -14.29 3.65
N GLU A 121 3.01 -14.49 3.93
CA GLU A 121 3.47 -14.82 5.29
C GLU A 121 3.16 -13.70 6.33
N GLY A 122 2.35 -14.02 7.34
CA GLY A 122 2.11 -13.16 8.51
C GLY A 122 0.97 -12.16 8.40
N GLU A 123 0.23 -12.14 7.28
CA GLU A 123 -1.08 -11.48 7.19
C GLU A 123 -2.19 -12.45 7.68
N GLY A 124 -3.26 -11.94 8.32
CA GLY A 124 -4.43 -12.74 8.70
C GLY A 124 -4.78 -12.83 10.20
N PRO A 125 -5.76 -13.69 10.56
CA PRO A 125 -6.07 -14.10 11.93
C PRO A 125 -4.90 -14.84 12.58
N ASP A 126 -4.86 -14.86 13.92
CA ASP A 126 -3.72 -15.42 14.65
C ASP A 126 -3.57 -16.96 14.47
N ASP A 127 -4.64 -17.67 14.07
CA ASP A 127 -4.67 -19.08 13.68
C ASP A 127 -5.13 -19.23 12.20
N SER A 128 -4.19 -19.32 11.23
CA SER A 128 -4.45 -19.68 9.83
C SER A 128 -3.65 -20.92 9.42
N ALA A 129 -4.16 -21.69 8.45
CA ALA A 129 -3.64 -23.02 8.10
C ALA A 129 -3.63 -23.31 6.58
N ARG A 130 -3.50 -22.26 5.75
CA ARG A 130 -3.42 -22.32 4.28
C ARG A 130 -2.42 -21.29 3.77
N ASP A 131 -1.65 -21.67 2.77
CA ASP A 131 -0.76 -20.78 2.03
C ASP A 131 -1.57 -20.13 0.88
N THR A 132 -1.51 -18.80 0.76
CA THR A 132 -2.36 -18.05 -0.19
C THR A 132 -1.57 -16.97 -0.91
N GLY A 133 -1.70 -16.91 -2.24
CA GLY A 133 -0.89 -16.05 -3.10
C GLY A 133 -1.36 -14.59 -3.24
N GLY A 134 -2.49 -14.20 -2.63
CA GLY A 134 -3.11 -12.91 -2.90
C GLY A 134 -4.10 -12.92 -4.07
N MET A 135 -4.49 -11.71 -4.49
CA MET A 135 -5.57 -11.45 -5.46
C MET A 135 -5.13 -10.49 -6.57
N ALA A 136 -5.35 -10.86 -7.83
CA ALA A 136 -5.19 -9.99 -8.99
C ALA A 136 -6.53 -9.38 -9.43
N TRP A 137 -6.50 -8.09 -9.79
CA TRP A 137 -7.67 -7.34 -10.29
C TRP A 137 -7.44 -6.88 -11.74
N PHE A 138 -8.37 -7.21 -12.63
CA PHE A 138 -8.26 -6.97 -14.08
C PHE A 138 -9.02 -5.72 -14.57
N GLY A 139 -9.98 -5.19 -13.81
CA GLY A 139 -10.78 -4.01 -14.19
C GLY A 139 -12.29 -4.27 -14.16
N SER A 140 -13.07 -3.19 -14.33
CA SER A 140 -14.54 -3.24 -14.38
C SER A 140 -15.09 -4.13 -15.49
N ASP A 141 -14.42 -4.11 -16.63
CA ASP A 141 -14.86 -4.75 -17.87
C ASP A 141 -14.59 -6.26 -17.83
N GLY A 142 -13.68 -6.69 -16.94
CA GLY A 142 -13.32 -8.08 -16.68
C GLY A 142 -12.59 -8.77 -17.84
N VAL A 143 -12.48 -10.09 -17.70
CA VAL A 143 -11.79 -11.01 -18.62
C VAL A 143 -12.61 -12.27 -18.85
N HIS A 144 -12.31 -13.01 -19.91
CA HIS A 144 -12.96 -14.27 -20.28
C HIS A 144 -11.98 -15.47 -20.36
N GLU A 145 -10.67 -15.23 -20.37
CA GLU A 145 -9.63 -16.25 -20.20
C GLU A 145 -8.57 -15.75 -19.22
N VAL A 146 -7.95 -16.65 -18.47
CA VAL A 146 -6.84 -16.38 -17.54
C VAL A 146 -5.69 -17.33 -17.83
N GLU A 147 -4.46 -16.82 -17.82
CA GLU A 147 -3.23 -17.61 -17.90
C GLU A 147 -2.48 -17.52 -16.57
N LEU A 148 -2.07 -18.67 -16.03
CA LEU A 148 -1.35 -18.80 -14.77
C LEU A 148 -0.02 -19.54 -15.00
N ARG A 149 1.05 -19.16 -14.30
CA ARG A 149 2.31 -19.92 -14.26
C ARG A 149 2.93 -19.93 -12.86
N VAL A 150 3.59 -21.02 -12.48
CA VAL A 150 4.32 -21.11 -11.19
C VAL A 150 5.71 -20.50 -11.35
N THR A 151 6.05 -19.53 -10.51
CA THR A 151 7.35 -18.84 -10.49
C THR A 151 8.24 -19.29 -9.34
N ALA A 152 7.67 -19.66 -8.19
CA ALA A 152 8.39 -20.22 -7.04
C ALA A 152 7.63 -21.38 -6.38
N GLY A 153 8.38 -22.28 -5.73
CA GLY A 153 7.85 -23.41 -4.97
C GLY A 153 7.43 -24.63 -5.79
N GLU A 154 6.88 -25.61 -5.06
CA GLU A 154 6.25 -26.83 -5.55
C GLU A 154 4.86 -26.90 -4.91
N LEU A 155 3.86 -26.33 -5.59
CA LEU A 155 2.56 -26.00 -5.01
C LEU A 155 1.63 -27.22 -5.03
N HIS A 156 1.07 -27.59 -3.88
CA HIS A 156 0.09 -28.68 -3.79
C HIS A 156 -1.34 -28.14 -3.75
N ASP A 157 -2.28 -28.88 -4.37
CA ASP A 157 -3.71 -28.53 -4.41
C ASP A 157 -3.98 -27.06 -4.82
N LEU A 158 -3.34 -26.62 -5.91
CA LEU A 158 -3.44 -25.27 -6.44
C LEU A 158 -4.88 -24.96 -6.89
N GLU A 159 -5.55 -24.03 -6.23
CA GLU A 159 -6.91 -23.56 -6.54
C GLU A 159 -6.87 -22.11 -7.05
N LEU A 160 -7.75 -21.78 -8.00
CA LEU A 160 -8.01 -20.40 -8.46
C LEU A 160 -9.48 -20.04 -8.19
N GLN A 161 -9.73 -19.06 -7.32
CA GLN A 161 -11.07 -18.49 -7.11
C GLN A 161 -11.28 -17.34 -8.11
N THR A 162 -12.29 -17.44 -8.98
CA THR A 162 -12.73 -16.34 -9.86
C THR A 162 -13.77 -15.47 -9.17
N MET A 163 -13.86 -14.20 -9.56
CA MET A 163 -14.74 -13.22 -8.93
C MET A 163 -15.36 -12.27 -9.97
N ARG A 164 -16.69 -12.22 -10.06
CA ARG A 164 -17.46 -11.26 -10.88
C ARG A 164 -18.46 -10.51 -10.01
N TYR A 165 -18.32 -9.19 -9.91
CA TYR A 165 -19.29 -8.34 -9.21
C TYR A 165 -20.32 -7.77 -10.19
N GLU A 166 -21.57 -8.21 -10.04
CA GLU A 166 -22.71 -7.65 -10.73
C GLU A 166 -23.19 -6.40 -9.98
N ALA A 167 -22.81 -5.23 -10.50
CA ALA A 167 -23.22 -3.95 -9.96
C ALA A 167 -24.76 -3.82 -9.93
N PRO A 168 -25.35 -3.20 -8.90
CA PRO A 168 -26.79 -3.16 -8.75
C PRO A 168 -27.44 -2.35 -9.87
N SER A 169 -28.53 -2.87 -10.43
CA SER A 169 -29.30 -2.17 -11.47
C SER A 169 -29.71 -0.78 -10.97
N ALA A 170 -29.49 0.25 -11.79
CA ALA A 170 -29.59 1.65 -11.40
C ALA A 170 -31.02 2.12 -11.03
N SER A 171 -31.49 1.75 -9.84
CA SER A 171 -32.45 2.56 -9.09
C SER A 171 -31.68 3.71 -8.45
N SER A 172 -32.21 4.92 -8.58
CA SER A 172 -31.55 6.17 -8.20
C SER A 172 -30.94 6.11 -6.79
N LEU A 173 -29.60 6.02 -6.74
CA LEU A 173 -28.81 6.12 -5.51
C LEU A 173 -28.99 7.53 -4.93
N THR A 174 -30.00 7.69 -4.08
CA THR A 174 -30.04 8.77 -3.12
C THR A 174 -29.16 8.35 -1.95
N THR A 175 -27.93 8.89 -1.92
CA THR A 175 -27.02 8.70 -0.79
C THR A 175 -27.65 9.33 0.44
N ALA A 176 -28.36 8.53 1.23
CA ALA A 176 -28.81 8.92 2.56
C ALA A 176 -27.58 9.01 3.48
N VAL A 177 -26.89 10.15 3.40
CA VAL A 177 -25.80 10.47 4.33
C VAL A 177 -26.43 10.66 5.71
N ALA A 178 -26.37 9.62 6.54
CA ALA A 178 -26.72 9.74 7.95
C ALA A 178 -25.86 10.84 8.57
N GLY A 179 -26.50 11.74 9.33
CA GLY A 179 -25.92 13.02 9.70
C GLY A 179 -24.54 12.89 10.36
N ALA A 180 -23.55 13.60 9.82
CA ALA A 180 -22.24 13.69 10.43
C ALA A 180 -22.35 14.41 11.78
N ASP A 181 -22.06 13.70 12.86
CA ASP A 181 -21.56 14.35 14.06
C ASP A 181 -20.18 14.95 13.73
N ALA A 182 -19.92 16.19 14.14
CA ALA A 182 -18.81 17.00 13.62
C ALA A 182 -17.41 16.44 13.95
N ALA A 183 -17.33 15.38 14.76
CA ALA A 183 -16.10 14.67 15.10
C ALA A 183 -15.88 13.36 14.29
N GLN A 184 -16.91 12.76 13.69
CA GLN A 184 -16.78 11.50 12.95
C GLN A 184 -16.65 11.76 11.44
N PRO A 185 -15.59 11.26 10.76
CA PRO A 185 -15.50 11.38 9.30
C PRO A 185 -16.56 10.52 8.61
N THR A 186 -16.96 10.90 7.39
CA THR A 186 -17.90 10.13 6.58
C THR A 186 -17.32 8.74 6.25
N ILE A 187 -17.92 7.69 6.81
CA ILE A 187 -17.59 6.30 6.54
C ILE A 187 -18.72 5.70 5.70
N ILE A 188 -18.38 5.17 4.53
CA ILE A 188 -19.33 4.50 3.63
C ILE A 188 -19.59 3.09 4.19
N PRO A 189 -20.84 2.72 4.48
CA PRO A 189 -21.15 1.46 5.16
C PRO A 189 -20.94 0.27 4.23
N ARG A 190 -20.60 -0.90 4.82
CA ARG A 190 -20.31 -2.12 4.04
C ARG A 190 -21.48 -2.63 3.20
N SER A 191 -22.71 -2.27 3.59
CA SER A 191 -23.93 -2.52 2.82
C SER A 191 -23.98 -1.85 1.44
N THR A 192 -23.00 -1.01 1.11
CA THR A 192 -22.83 -0.40 -0.22
C THR A 192 -22.14 -1.34 -1.22
N TYR A 193 -21.32 -2.28 -0.74
CA TYR A 193 -20.54 -3.20 -1.59
C TYR A 193 -20.80 -4.69 -1.32
N THR A 194 -21.43 -5.06 -0.21
CA THR A 194 -21.79 -6.46 0.05
C THR A 194 -23.06 -6.59 0.89
N SER A 195 -23.89 -7.57 0.54
CA SER A 195 -25.00 -8.04 1.37
C SER A 195 -24.55 -9.09 2.42
N LYS A 196 -23.32 -9.62 2.30
CA LYS A 196 -22.78 -10.66 3.17
C LYS A 196 -22.18 -10.05 4.44
N GLY A 197 -22.60 -10.59 5.58
CA GLY A 197 -22.05 -10.25 6.90
C GLY A 197 -20.83 -11.10 7.28
N TRP A 198 -20.63 -11.30 8.58
CA TRP A 198 -19.60 -12.19 9.11
C TRP A 198 -19.80 -13.64 8.63
N ALA A 199 -18.76 -14.26 8.08
CA ALA A 199 -18.73 -15.60 7.51
C ALA A 199 -18.72 -16.69 8.60
N SER A 200 -19.80 -16.74 9.39
CA SER A 200 -19.96 -17.67 10.54
C SER A 200 -19.88 -19.17 10.21
N GLY A 201 -19.96 -19.56 8.93
CA GLY A 201 -19.78 -20.94 8.48
C GLY A 201 -18.32 -21.37 8.37
N ASN A 202 -17.37 -20.43 8.36
CA ASN A 202 -15.94 -20.74 8.29
C ASN A 202 -15.42 -21.24 9.65
N SER A 203 -14.32 -22.01 9.62
CA SER A 203 -13.71 -22.57 10.84
C SER A 203 -13.33 -21.44 11.81
N GLY A 204 -13.62 -21.62 13.10
CA GLY A 204 -13.40 -20.60 14.14
C GLY A 204 -14.39 -19.41 14.13
N CYS A 205 -15.16 -19.20 13.06
CA CYS A 205 -15.92 -17.96 12.86
C CYS A 205 -17.32 -17.91 13.50
N SER A 206 -17.80 -19.02 14.08
CA SER A 206 -19.16 -19.13 14.64
C SER A 206 -19.49 -18.13 15.76
N GLY A 207 -18.48 -17.57 16.45
CA GLY A 207 -18.67 -16.62 17.56
C GLY A 207 -19.05 -15.18 17.16
N GLY A 208 -18.97 -14.82 15.88
CA GLY A 208 -19.17 -13.44 15.42
C GLY A 208 -18.00 -12.50 15.68
N PRO A 209 -18.12 -11.20 15.33
CA PRO A 209 -17.06 -10.22 15.54
C PRO A 209 -16.77 -9.96 17.01
N THR A 210 -15.50 -10.04 17.42
CA THR A 210 -15.05 -9.80 18.79
C THR A 210 -14.62 -8.34 19.00
N THR A 211 -14.88 -7.80 20.19
CA THR A 211 -14.42 -6.45 20.59
C THR A 211 -13.31 -6.56 21.64
N ALA A 212 -12.19 -5.87 21.43
CA ALA A 212 -11.10 -5.79 22.38
C ALA A 212 -11.56 -5.04 23.65
N SER A 213 -11.63 -5.73 24.79
CA SER A 213 -12.09 -5.18 26.07
C SER A 213 -11.25 -4.01 26.58
N GLY A 214 -9.97 -3.95 26.19
CA GLY A 214 -9.06 -2.83 26.49
C GLY A 214 -9.12 -1.66 25.52
N GLY A 215 -10.07 -1.64 24.58
CA GLY A 215 -10.18 -0.60 23.55
C GLY A 215 -9.12 -0.69 22.45
N VAL A 216 -9.16 0.27 21.51
CA VAL A 216 -8.07 0.48 20.54
C VAL A 216 -6.91 1.16 21.26
N LYS A 217 -5.68 0.78 20.93
CA LYS A 217 -4.43 1.30 21.51
C LYS A 217 -3.54 1.99 20.46
N PHE A 218 -3.55 1.51 19.22
CA PHE A 218 -2.75 2.04 18.10
C PHE A 218 -3.42 1.69 16.77
N ALA A 219 -3.00 2.34 15.69
CA ALA A 219 -3.43 2.05 14.32
C ALA A 219 -2.29 1.41 13.51
N VAL A 220 -2.64 0.43 12.67
CA VAL A 220 -1.72 -0.18 11.69
C VAL A 220 -2.20 0.20 10.30
N VAL A 221 -1.30 0.78 9.51
CA VAL A 221 -1.52 1.17 8.12
C VAL A 221 -1.06 0.06 7.21
N HIS A 222 -1.92 -0.33 6.28
CA HIS A 222 -1.70 -1.38 5.29
C HIS A 222 -1.88 -0.83 3.87
N HIS A 223 -1.51 -1.64 2.88
CA HIS A 223 -2.05 -1.54 1.54
C HIS A 223 -2.70 -2.86 1.12
N THR A 224 -3.32 -2.89 -0.05
CA THR A 224 -4.05 -4.07 -0.57
C THR A 224 -3.40 -4.70 -1.81
N VAL A 225 -2.20 -4.25 -2.19
CA VAL A 225 -1.35 -4.82 -3.27
C VAL A 225 -1.93 -4.65 -4.70
N ASN A 226 -3.22 -4.32 -4.87
CA ASN A 226 -3.87 -4.17 -6.17
C ASN A 226 -3.36 -2.97 -7.00
N SER A 227 -3.51 -3.06 -8.34
CA SER A 227 -3.20 -1.95 -9.26
C SER A 227 -3.91 -0.65 -8.87
N ASN A 228 -3.23 0.49 -9.01
CA ASN A 228 -3.76 1.83 -8.74
C ASN A 228 -4.66 2.42 -9.85
N THR A 229 -4.89 1.69 -10.93
CA THR A 229 -5.62 2.19 -12.13
C THR A 229 -7.13 2.29 -11.96
N TYR A 230 -7.71 1.70 -10.90
CA TYR A 230 -9.16 1.62 -10.67
C TYR A 230 -9.86 2.99 -10.61
N SER A 231 -11.11 3.03 -11.08
CA SER A 231 -12.01 4.18 -11.01
C SER A 231 -12.74 4.29 -9.67
N ALA A 232 -13.36 5.44 -9.39
CA ALA A 232 -14.18 5.61 -8.19
C ALA A 232 -15.45 4.72 -8.19
N ALA A 233 -15.90 4.26 -9.36
CA ALA A 233 -17.03 3.34 -9.50
C ALA A 233 -16.64 1.87 -9.28
N ASP A 234 -15.36 1.52 -9.42
CA ASP A 234 -14.86 0.15 -9.31
C ASP A 234 -14.69 -0.29 -7.85
N VAL A 235 -14.56 0.67 -6.92
CA VAL A 235 -14.23 0.42 -5.51
C VAL A 235 -15.21 -0.54 -4.81
N PRO A 236 -16.55 -0.48 -5.00
CA PRO A 236 -17.44 -1.50 -4.47
C PRO A 236 -17.12 -2.92 -4.98
N ALA A 237 -16.76 -3.08 -6.25
CA ALA A 237 -16.39 -4.37 -6.81
C ALA A 237 -15.07 -4.88 -6.20
N LEU A 238 -14.05 -4.01 -6.13
CA LEU A 238 -12.78 -4.31 -5.44
C LEU A 238 -12.98 -4.74 -3.98
N LEU A 239 -13.79 -4.01 -3.20
CA LEU A 239 -14.07 -4.35 -1.81
C LEU A 239 -14.85 -5.66 -1.67
N ALA A 240 -15.78 -5.93 -2.59
CA ALA A 240 -16.48 -7.21 -2.65
C ALA A 240 -15.54 -8.38 -3.01
N SER A 241 -14.57 -8.16 -3.91
CA SER A 241 -13.54 -9.16 -4.25
C SER A 241 -12.59 -9.42 -3.09
N ILE A 242 -12.12 -8.38 -2.38
CA ILE A 242 -11.31 -8.54 -1.17
C ILE A 242 -12.08 -9.28 -0.07
N TYR A 243 -13.38 -9.03 0.08
CA TYR A 243 -14.23 -9.81 0.99
C TYR A 243 -14.34 -11.28 0.53
N ALA A 244 -14.51 -11.54 -0.77
CA ALA A 244 -14.61 -12.88 -1.33
C ALA A 244 -13.30 -13.67 -1.23
N TYR A 245 -12.15 -13.03 -1.47
CA TYR A 245 -10.81 -13.57 -1.24
C TYR A 245 -10.62 -13.99 0.22
N HIS A 246 -10.78 -13.05 1.15
CA HIS A 246 -10.56 -13.32 2.57
C HIS A 246 -11.51 -14.38 3.12
N THR A 247 -12.79 -14.37 2.74
CA THR A 247 -13.77 -15.34 3.28
C THR A 247 -13.89 -16.65 2.49
N GLY A 248 -13.45 -16.66 1.23
CA GLY A 248 -13.40 -17.82 0.34
C GLY A 248 -12.02 -18.48 0.40
N THR A 249 -11.09 -17.98 -0.43
CA THR A 249 -9.69 -18.47 -0.53
C THR A 249 -9.03 -18.67 0.84
N ASN A 250 -9.02 -17.64 1.70
CA ASN A 250 -8.27 -17.67 2.96
C ASN A 250 -9.09 -18.28 4.12
N GLY A 251 -10.40 -18.51 3.93
CA GLY A 251 -11.29 -19.04 4.96
C GLY A 251 -11.50 -18.16 6.20
N TRP A 252 -11.14 -16.88 6.15
CA TRP A 252 -11.28 -15.94 7.26
C TRP A 252 -12.75 -15.55 7.51
N CYS A 253 -13.03 -14.95 8.65
CA CYS A 253 -14.40 -14.65 9.06
C CYS A 253 -15.02 -13.40 8.42
N ASP A 254 -14.20 -12.51 7.86
CA ASP A 254 -14.58 -11.24 7.23
C ASP A 254 -13.33 -10.67 6.55
N ILE A 255 -13.46 -9.48 5.96
CA ILE A 255 -12.29 -8.67 5.59
C ILE A 255 -11.37 -8.43 6.81
N ALA A 256 -10.06 -8.53 6.59
CA ALA A 256 -9.02 -8.38 7.60
C ALA A 256 -9.02 -7.00 8.29
N TYR A 257 -9.09 -5.95 7.47
CA TYR A 257 -8.96 -4.56 7.87
C TYR A 257 -10.27 -4.01 8.47
N ASN A 258 -10.18 -3.19 9.51
CA ASN A 258 -11.35 -2.50 10.07
C ASN A 258 -11.91 -1.47 9.09
N PHE A 259 -11.01 -0.76 8.39
CA PHE A 259 -11.35 0.26 7.42
C PHE A 259 -10.48 0.15 6.18
N VAL A 260 -11.04 0.61 5.06
CA VAL A 260 -10.34 0.72 3.79
C VAL A 260 -10.47 2.15 3.27
N VAL A 261 -9.37 2.74 2.81
CA VAL A 261 -9.32 4.10 2.26
C VAL A 261 -8.94 4.00 0.78
N ASP A 262 -9.72 4.62 -0.10
CA ASP A 262 -9.39 4.65 -1.52
C ASP A 262 -8.62 5.91 -1.94
N ARG A 263 -8.00 5.87 -3.12
CA ARG A 263 -7.22 6.97 -3.70
C ARG A 263 -8.03 8.26 -3.95
N PHE A 264 -9.34 8.24 -3.77
CA PHE A 264 -10.23 9.40 -3.88
C PHE A 264 -10.54 10.02 -2.50
N GLY A 265 -9.96 9.51 -1.41
CA GLY A 265 -10.18 9.99 -0.05
C GLY A 265 -11.50 9.52 0.58
N ARG A 266 -12.14 8.48 0.04
CA ARG A 266 -13.34 7.91 0.66
C ARG A 266 -12.93 6.81 1.64
N ILE A 267 -13.56 6.82 2.82
CA ILE A 267 -13.37 5.81 3.86
C ILE A 267 -14.52 4.81 3.77
N TRP A 268 -14.18 3.53 3.80
CA TRP A 268 -15.11 2.41 3.71
C TRP A 268 -15.03 1.56 4.98
N GLU A 269 -16.20 1.18 5.51
CA GLU A 269 -16.29 0.18 6.55
C GLU A 269 -15.83 -1.17 6.00
N GLY A 270 -14.77 -1.72 6.58
CA GLY A 270 -14.32 -3.08 6.32
C GLY A 270 -15.03 -4.05 7.27
N ARG A 271 -14.28 -4.53 8.27
CA ARG A 271 -14.68 -5.58 9.21
C ARG A 271 -15.91 -5.21 10.03
N SER A 272 -16.88 -6.11 10.07
CA SER A 272 -18.19 -5.91 10.70
C SER A 272 -18.12 -5.90 12.24
N GLY A 273 -19.13 -5.28 12.88
CA GLY A 273 -19.29 -5.25 14.34
C GLY A 273 -19.58 -3.86 14.91
N GLY A 274 -19.20 -2.81 14.18
CA GLY A 274 -19.48 -1.40 14.48
C GLY A 274 -18.24 -0.52 14.34
N VAL A 275 -18.36 0.54 13.53
CA VAL A 275 -17.24 1.45 13.20
C VAL A 275 -16.68 2.22 14.40
N ASP A 276 -17.46 2.40 15.46
CA ASP A 276 -17.10 3.05 16.72
C ASP A 276 -16.31 2.10 17.67
N LYS A 277 -16.66 0.82 17.69
CA LYS A 277 -16.10 -0.20 18.61
C LYS A 277 -14.68 -0.64 18.26
N ALA A 278 -13.96 -1.16 19.26
CA ALA A 278 -12.64 -1.76 19.10
C ALA A 278 -12.73 -3.19 18.54
N ILE A 279 -13.28 -3.36 17.34
CA ILE A 279 -13.39 -4.67 16.68
C ILE A 279 -12.00 -5.24 16.40
N VAL A 280 -11.72 -6.45 16.90
CA VAL A 280 -10.44 -7.14 16.71
C VAL A 280 -10.26 -7.46 15.23
N GLY A 281 -9.13 -7.03 14.67
CA GLY A 281 -8.76 -7.21 13.27
C GLY A 281 -8.42 -8.66 12.89
N GLY A 282 -8.00 -8.83 11.64
CA GLY A 282 -7.28 -10.02 11.15
C GLY A 282 -6.24 -9.60 10.12
N HIS A 283 -5.56 -8.49 10.37
CA HIS A 283 -4.69 -7.77 9.44
C HIS A 283 -3.22 -7.74 9.88
N ALA A 284 -2.92 -7.99 11.16
CA ALA A 284 -1.55 -8.00 11.66
C ALA A 284 -1.41 -9.08 12.74
N GLN A 285 -0.89 -10.25 12.35
CA GLN A 285 -0.79 -11.43 13.20
C GLN A 285 -0.09 -11.09 14.53
N GLY A 286 -0.67 -11.50 15.66
CA GLY A 286 -0.14 -11.21 17.00
C GLY A 286 -0.33 -9.76 17.47
N PHE A 287 -0.82 -8.86 16.63
CA PHE A 287 -1.07 -7.44 16.94
C PHE A 287 -2.53 -7.01 16.70
N ASN A 288 -3.36 -7.91 16.15
CA ASN A 288 -4.80 -7.77 15.87
C ASN A 288 -5.66 -7.28 17.06
N THR A 289 -5.29 -7.64 18.29
CA THR A 289 -6.07 -7.31 19.49
C THR A 289 -5.69 -5.94 20.05
N GLY A 290 -6.59 -4.97 19.91
CA GLY A 290 -6.39 -3.59 20.35
C GLY A 290 -5.65 -2.72 19.33
N SER A 291 -5.48 -3.18 18.09
CA SER A 291 -5.19 -2.34 16.93
C SER A 291 -6.47 -1.77 16.31
N VAL A 292 -6.30 -0.86 15.34
CA VAL A 292 -7.24 -0.67 14.24
C VAL A 292 -6.46 -0.76 12.92
N GLY A 293 -6.88 -1.64 12.02
CA GLY A 293 -6.29 -1.80 10.69
C GLY A 293 -6.94 -0.85 9.69
N VAL A 294 -6.14 0.01 9.06
CA VAL A 294 -6.55 0.93 8.01
C VAL A 294 -5.75 0.62 6.75
N SER A 295 -6.39 0.02 5.74
CA SER A 295 -5.70 -0.35 4.49
C SER A 295 -6.00 0.63 3.37
N PHE A 296 -4.99 1.00 2.59
CA PHE A 296 -5.15 1.82 1.39
C PHE A 296 -5.37 0.92 0.18
N LEU A 297 -6.41 1.19 -0.61
CA LEU A 297 -6.66 0.49 -1.88
C LEU A 297 -5.60 0.87 -2.90
N GLY A 298 -4.65 -0.04 -3.15
CA GLY A 298 -3.59 0.18 -4.11
C GLY A 298 -2.28 -0.53 -3.76
N GLN A 299 -1.29 -0.26 -4.61
CA GLN A 299 0.08 -0.73 -4.50
C GLN A 299 1.00 0.47 -4.28
N TYR A 300 1.88 0.40 -3.27
CA TYR A 300 2.72 1.53 -2.83
C TYR A 300 4.19 1.12 -2.59
N GLU A 301 4.60 -0.07 -3.03
CA GLU A 301 5.97 -0.57 -2.96
C GLU A 301 6.66 -0.53 -4.35
N PRO A 302 7.50 0.49 -4.65
CA PRO A 302 8.18 0.61 -5.94
C PRO A 302 9.10 -0.56 -6.28
N SER A 303 9.64 -1.26 -5.29
CA SER A 303 10.51 -2.41 -5.53
C SER A 303 9.74 -3.67 -5.97
N ALA A 304 8.45 -3.76 -5.63
CA ALA A 304 7.59 -4.91 -5.92
C ALA A 304 6.71 -4.71 -7.18
N SER A 305 6.40 -3.48 -7.60
CA SER A 305 5.56 -3.27 -8.78
C SER A 305 5.83 -1.96 -9.54
N PRO A 306 5.89 -1.99 -10.89
CA PRO A 306 5.95 -0.78 -11.70
C PRO A 306 4.65 0.03 -11.69
N THR A 307 3.56 -0.52 -11.16
CA THR A 307 2.28 0.21 -10.97
C THR A 307 2.15 0.84 -9.58
N ALA A 308 3.17 0.70 -8.73
CA ALA A 308 3.23 1.37 -7.44
C ALA A 308 3.14 2.89 -7.61
N ALA A 309 2.17 3.50 -6.92
CA ALA A 309 1.94 4.93 -6.94
C ALA A 309 2.38 5.56 -5.61
N ASN A 310 2.38 6.89 -5.54
CA ASN A 310 2.34 7.57 -4.24
C ASN A 310 0.88 7.60 -3.76
N PRO A 311 0.61 7.45 -2.45
CA PRO A 311 -0.73 7.68 -1.92
C PRO A 311 -1.17 9.12 -2.22
N THR A 312 -2.44 9.31 -2.55
CA THR A 312 -2.96 10.64 -2.85
C THR A 312 -3.13 11.44 -1.55
N THR A 313 -2.97 12.76 -1.63
CA THR A 313 -3.23 13.66 -0.49
C THR A 313 -4.63 13.46 0.10
N ALA A 314 -5.63 13.14 -0.74
CA ALA A 314 -6.98 12.84 -0.30
C ALA A 314 -7.06 11.55 0.53
N ALA A 315 -6.32 10.50 0.16
CA ALA A 315 -6.24 9.26 0.93
C ALA A 315 -5.48 9.44 2.25
N ILE A 316 -4.35 10.17 2.23
CA ILE A 316 -3.57 10.51 3.43
C ILE A 316 -4.42 11.31 4.43
N ASP A 317 -5.12 12.35 3.95
CA ASP A 317 -6.01 13.19 4.78
C ASP A 317 -7.19 12.40 5.36
N ALA A 318 -7.82 11.54 4.54
CA ALA A 318 -8.89 10.66 4.99
C ALA A 318 -8.43 9.66 6.06
N ALA A 319 -7.28 8.99 5.84
CA ALA A 319 -6.70 8.07 6.81
C ALA A 319 -6.30 8.77 8.11
N GLY A 320 -5.66 9.94 8.03
CA GLY A 320 -5.31 10.77 9.18
C GLY A 320 -6.55 11.15 9.99
N LYS A 321 -7.61 11.68 9.36
CA LYS A 321 -8.87 12.01 10.02
C LYS A 321 -9.56 10.81 10.67
N LEU A 322 -9.60 9.67 9.97
CA LEU A 322 -10.11 8.41 10.48
C LEU A 322 -9.37 7.94 11.73
N ILE A 323 -8.03 7.90 11.67
CA ILE A 323 -7.18 7.44 12.77
C ILE A 323 -7.25 8.41 13.96
N GLY A 324 -7.28 9.72 13.70
CA GLY A 324 -7.48 10.76 14.71
C GLY A 324 -8.79 10.58 15.47
N TRP A 325 -9.92 10.49 14.77
CA TRP A 325 -11.22 10.17 15.36
C TRP A 325 -11.18 8.86 16.14
N LYS A 326 -10.69 7.78 15.50
CA LYS A 326 -10.75 6.43 16.07
C LYS A 326 -9.94 6.28 17.34
N LEU A 327 -8.74 6.87 17.42
CA LEU A 327 -7.93 6.94 18.63
C LEU A 327 -8.48 7.96 19.64
N GLY A 328 -9.17 9.00 19.16
CA GLY A 328 -9.84 10.01 19.97
C GLY A 328 -10.96 9.43 20.83
N LEU A 329 -11.72 8.45 20.30
CA LEU A 329 -12.74 7.70 21.06
C LEU A 329 -12.18 7.00 22.33
N TYR A 330 -10.87 6.77 22.39
CA TYR A 330 -10.17 6.13 23.51
C TYR A 330 -9.21 7.09 24.24
N GLY A 331 -9.23 8.39 23.92
CA GLY A 331 -8.39 9.41 24.55
C GLY A 331 -6.89 9.29 24.22
N ILE A 332 -6.53 8.73 23.07
CA ILE A 332 -5.15 8.40 22.70
C ILE A 332 -4.55 9.43 21.75
N ASP A 333 -3.38 9.96 22.10
CA ASP A 333 -2.58 10.82 21.21
C ASP A 333 -1.92 10.02 20.07
N PRO A 334 -2.21 10.30 18.79
CA PRO A 334 -1.66 9.57 17.65
C PRO A 334 -0.17 9.82 17.38
N THR A 335 0.41 10.91 17.93
CA THR A 335 1.85 11.20 17.82
C THR A 335 2.69 10.46 18.86
N GLY A 336 2.03 9.94 19.90
CA GLY A 336 2.66 9.26 21.01
C GLY A 336 3.22 7.87 20.67
N SER A 337 3.56 7.14 21.73
CA SER A 337 4.03 5.75 21.64
C SER A 337 3.20 4.83 22.54
N VAL A 338 3.29 3.53 22.30
CA VAL A 338 2.65 2.47 23.06
C VAL A 338 3.64 1.35 23.28
N THR A 339 3.59 0.68 24.44
CA THR A 339 4.19 -0.64 24.60
C THR A 339 3.07 -1.67 24.60
N VAL A 340 3.17 -2.66 23.73
CA VAL A 340 2.21 -3.77 23.58
C VAL A 340 2.94 -5.10 23.66
N THR A 341 2.22 -6.15 24.04
CA THR A 341 2.74 -7.52 24.06
C THR A 341 2.30 -8.22 22.79
N SER A 342 3.24 -8.76 22.01
CA SER A 342 2.94 -9.58 20.83
C SER A 342 2.19 -10.85 21.26
N GLY A 343 1.09 -11.17 20.57
CA GLY A 343 0.45 -12.48 20.62
C GLY A 343 1.27 -13.57 19.92
N GLY A 344 2.22 -13.18 19.07
CA GLY A 344 3.04 -14.03 18.20
C GLY A 344 2.88 -13.60 16.74
N SER A 345 3.97 -13.09 16.15
CA SER A 345 4.08 -12.80 14.72
C SER A 345 5.37 -13.40 14.17
N ASN A 346 5.51 -13.48 12.85
CA ASN A 346 6.76 -13.90 12.19
C ASN A 346 7.98 -13.06 12.60
N ARG A 347 7.77 -11.81 13.08
CA ARG A 347 8.81 -10.89 13.57
C ARG A 347 9.01 -10.90 15.09
N TYR A 348 7.94 -11.04 15.88
CA TYR A 348 8.00 -10.95 17.34
C TYR A 348 7.32 -12.15 18.02
N PRO A 349 8.08 -13.03 18.69
CA PRO A 349 7.53 -14.17 19.43
C PRO A 349 6.46 -13.77 20.46
N SER A 350 5.53 -14.69 20.74
CA SER A 350 4.47 -14.49 21.72
C SER A 350 5.04 -14.10 23.10
N GLY A 351 4.42 -13.12 23.75
CA GLY A 351 4.89 -12.56 25.03
C GLY A 351 5.96 -11.46 24.90
N THR A 352 6.50 -11.19 23.70
CA THR A 352 7.48 -10.11 23.51
C THR A 352 6.84 -8.74 23.72
N SER A 353 7.43 -7.91 24.60
CA SER A 353 7.01 -6.52 24.78
C SER A 353 7.70 -5.63 23.74
N VAL A 354 6.91 -4.95 22.90
CA VAL A 354 7.39 -4.12 21.79
C VAL A 354 6.89 -2.68 21.99
N THR A 355 7.79 -1.71 21.87
CA THR A 355 7.44 -0.28 21.92
C THR A 355 7.33 0.28 20.50
N LEU A 356 6.16 0.84 20.18
CA LEU A 356 5.74 1.26 18.84
C LEU A 356 5.23 2.70 18.87
N LYS A 357 5.17 3.37 17.72
CA LYS A 357 4.37 4.59 17.57
C LYS A 357 2.87 4.25 17.67
N ARG A 358 2.02 5.25 17.89
CA ARG A 358 0.55 5.06 17.96
C ARG A 358 -0.12 4.89 16.59
N VAL A 359 0.62 5.21 15.51
CA VAL A 359 0.30 4.86 14.12
C VAL A 359 1.57 4.25 13.53
N ILE A 360 1.47 3.08 12.92
CA ILE A 360 2.60 2.30 12.37
C ILE A 360 2.27 1.72 11.00
N GLY A 361 3.27 1.27 10.25
CA GLY A 361 3.06 0.42 9.07
C GLY A 361 3.00 -1.05 9.48
N HIS A 362 2.46 -1.93 8.63
CA HIS A 362 2.44 -3.36 8.94
C HIS A 362 3.86 -3.94 9.15
N ARG A 363 4.85 -3.51 8.34
CA ARG A 363 6.27 -3.86 8.45
C ARG A 363 6.95 -3.56 9.80
N ASP A 364 6.32 -2.75 10.67
CA ASP A 364 6.81 -2.50 12.03
C ASP A 364 6.59 -3.71 12.97
N VAL A 365 5.61 -4.57 12.66
CA VAL A 365 5.14 -5.70 13.49
C VAL A 365 5.22 -7.08 12.84
N GLY A 366 5.37 -7.16 11.52
CA GLY A 366 5.63 -8.39 10.76
C GLY A 366 6.79 -8.24 9.77
N TYR A 367 7.28 -9.36 9.23
CA TYR A 367 8.15 -9.34 8.05
C TYR A 367 7.27 -9.27 6.80
N THR A 368 7.07 -8.05 6.28
CA THR A 368 6.25 -7.77 5.10
C THR A 368 6.73 -6.46 4.45
N ALA A 369 6.48 -6.29 3.16
CA ALA A 369 6.65 -4.99 2.50
C ALA A 369 5.52 -4.01 2.85
N CYS A 370 4.34 -4.49 3.25
CA CYS A 370 3.15 -3.70 3.58
C CYS A 370 3.47 -2.61 4.64
N PRO A 371 3.06 -1.33 4.47
CA PRO A 371 2.12 -0.78 3.49
C PRO A 371 2.77 -0.32 2.16
N GLY A 372 4.00 -0.75 1.87
CA GLY A 372 4.81 -0.28 0.75
C GLY A 372 5.52 1.04 1.05
N GLN A 373 6.72 1.21 0.50
CA GLN A 373 7.63 2.32 0.83
C GLN A 373 6.95 3.70 0.71
N ASN A 374 6.28 3.98 -0.41
CA ASN A 374 5.68 5.30 -0.69
C ASN A 374 4.58 5.70 0.30
N LEU A 375 3.94 4.74 0.98
CA LEU A 375 2.92 4.97 2.00
C LEU A 375 3.49 4.86 3.41
N TYR A 376 4.57 4.10 3.59
CA TYR A 376 5.31 4.05 4.84
C TYR A 376 5.99 5.40 5.17
N ASP A 377 6.49 6.11 4.15
CA ASP A 377 7.10 7.44 4.31
C ASP A 377 6.10 8.54 4.73
N GLU A 378 4.80 8.32 4.51
CA GLU A 378 3.71 9.23 4.88
C GLU A 378 3.17 9.01 6.31
N LEU A 379 3.76 8.09 7.09
CA LEU A 379 3.25 7.77 8.43
C LEU A 379 3.34 8.95 9.42
N ASP A 380 4.33 9.84 9.29
CA ASP A 380 4.41 11.05 10.13
C ASP A 380 3.39 12.13 9.73
N ASP A 381 3.09 12.26 8.44
CA ASP A 381 1.99 13.10 7.94
C ASP A 381 0.63 12.59 8.45
N ILE A 382 0.38 11.27 8.38
CA ILE A 382 -0.83 10.64 8.94
C ILE A 382 -0.93 10.88 10.45
N ARG A 383 0.16 10.74 11.24
CA ARG A 383 0.19 11.05 12.68
C ARG A 383 -0.15 12.52 12.95
N THR A 384 0.38 13.43 12.13
CA THR A 384 0.18 14.88 12.26
C THR A 384 -1.28 15.27 11.95
N ILE A 385 -1.84 14.75 10.86
CA ILE A 385 -3.25 14.98 10.49
C ILE A 385 -4.19 14.35 11.52
N ALA A 386 -3.89 13.15 12.01
CA ALA A 386 -4.65 12.51 13.09
C ALA A 386 -4.65 13.36 14.37
N LYS A 387 -3.53 14.00 14.71
CA LYS A 387 -3.46 14.89 15.88
C LYS A 387 -4.30 16.16 15.67
N ALA A 388 -4.25 16.75 14.48
CA ALA A 388 -5.06 17.92 14.14
C ALA A 388 -6.56 17.59 14.19
N ALA A 389 -6.97 16.42 13.69
CA ALA A 389 -8.37 15.95 13.72
C ALA A 389 -8.92 15.71 15.14
N GLN A 390 -8.07 15.48 16.14
CA GLN A 390 -8.47 15.43 17.55
C GLN A 390 -8.63 16.81 18.20
N GLY A 391 -8.10 17.88 17.56
CA GLY A 391 -8.02 19.23 18.13
C GLY A 391 -9.25 20.12 17.93
N GLY A 392 -10.25 19.70 17.14
CA GLY A 392 -11.50 20.42 16.88
C GLY A 392 -12.33 19.72 15.80
N SER A 393 -13.66 19.88 15.70
CA SER A 393 -14.58 20.81 16.39
C SER A 393 -14.13 22.28 16.44
N THR A 394 -13.48 22.75 15.38
CA THR A 394 -13.31 24.19 15.12
C THR A 394 -14.29 24.62 14.05
N THR A 395 -15.36 25.28 14.50
CA THR A 395 -16.33 26.01 13.67
C THR A 395 -15.62 26.83 12.59
N THR A 396 -15.99 26.62 11.33
CA THR A 396 -15.59 27.45 10.18
C THR A 396 -15.96 28.91 10.45
N THR A 397 -15.01 29.67 11.01
CA THR A 397 -15.21 31.08 11.30
C THR A 397 -14.49 31.90 10.23
N THR A 398 -15.21 32.15 9.14
CA THR A 398 -14.81 33.11 8.12
C THR A 398 -14.61 34.49 8.76
N THR A 399 -13.36 34.86 9.04
CA THR A 399 -13.01 36.18 9.54
C THR A 399 -12.32 36.98 8.43
N ALA A 400 -12.93 38.10 8.05
CA ALA A 400 -12.38 39.04 7.07
C ALA A 400 -11.06 39.67 7.58
N PRO A 401 -10.17 40.14 6.68
CA PRO A 401 -8.83 40.57 7.07
C PRO A 401 -8.87 41.85 7.90
N THR A 402 -8.21 41.83 9.07
CA THR A 402 -7.93 43.04 9.84
C THR A 402 -6.42 43.28 9.86
N THR A 403 -6.00 44.38 9.23
CA THR A 403 -4.63 44.89 9.26
C THR A 403 -4.30 45.47 10.64
N THR A 404 -3.19 45.05 11.25
CA THR A 404 -2.26 45.95 11.99
C THR A 404 -0.96 45.23 12.43
N THR A 405 0.11 45.52 11.69
CA THR A 405 1.45 45.96 12.14
C THR A 405 2.31 45.18 13.16
N THR A 406 3.45 44.67 12.63
CA THR A 406 4.84 44.76 13.13
C THR A 406 5.15 44.34 14.59
N THR A 407 6.02 43.36 14.86
CA THR A 407 7.36 43.18 14.26
C THR A 407 7.79 41.69 14.24
N PRO A 408 8.40 41.17 13.17
CA PRO A 408 8.90 39.79 13.12
C PRO A 408 10.33 39.67 13.69
N PRO A 409 10.71 38.52 14.30
CA PRO A 409 12.11 38.14 14.37
C PRO A 409 12.57 37.68 12.98
N PRO A 410 13.66 38.24 12.41
CA PRO A 410 14.15 37.83 11.11
C PRO A 410 14.98 36.55 11.25
N THR A 411 14.48 35.39 10.77
CA THR A 411 15.30 34.28 10.19
C THR A 411 14.54 32.98 9.87
N ALA A 412 13.28 32.78 10.27
CA ALA A 412 12.58 31.47 10.16
C ALA A 412 12.61 30.79 8.76
N PHE A 413 12.73 31.58 7.67
CA PHE A 413 12.87 31.09 6.30
C PHE A 413 14.14 31.56 5.59
N ALA A 414 15.07 32.22 6.30
CA ALA A 414 16.22 32.88 5.68
C ALA A 414 17.04 31.90 4.83
N PRO A 415 17.38 32.24 3.57
CA PRO A 415 17.39 33.58 2.99
C PRO A 415 16.05 34.06 2.38
N PHE A 416 14.98 33.27 2.42
CA PHE A 416 13.67 33.62 1.86
C PHE A 416 12.87 34.50 2.80
N THR A 417 11.97 35.32 2.22
CA THR A 417 11.06 36.20 2.99
C THR A 417 9.67 35.60 3.16
N THR A 418 9.32 34.52 2.44
CA THR A 418 8.04 33.81 2.59
C THR A 418 8.22 32.29 2.52
N ALA A 419 7.29 31.55 3.14
CA ALA A 419 7.22 30.10 3.02
C ALA A 419 7.08 29.64 1.55
N SER A 420 6.31 30.36 0.73
CA SER A 420 6.12 30.04 -0.69
C SER A 420 7.43 30.13 -1.50
N GLN A 421 8.28 31.14 -1.24
CA GLN A 421 9.60 31.24 -1.86
C GLN A 421 10.51 30.06 -1.45
N LEU A 422 10.47 29.70 -0.16
CA LEU A 422 11.21 28.56 0.36
C LEU A 422 10.74 27.26 -0.31
N VAL A 423 9.43 26.99 -0.34
CA VAL A 423 8.84 25.81 -0.99
C VAL A 423 9.27 25.73 -2.45
N ALA A 424 9.06 26.80 -3.23
CA ALA A 424 9.49 26.85 -4.63
C ALA A 424 10.99 26.55 -4.80
N GLN A 425 11.83 27.04 -3.87
CA GLN A 425 13.27 26.82 -3.94
C GLN A 425 13.69 25.40 -3.54
N GLN A 426 13.05 24.77 -2.55
CA GLN A 426 13.39 23.38 -2.19
C GLN A 426 12.94 22.38 -3.26
N TYR A 427 11.85 22.65 -3.99
CA TYR A 427 11.53 21.87 -5.19
C TYR A 427 12.63 21.97 -6.27
N ARG A 428 13.21 23.16 -6.48
CA ARG A 428 14.35 23.36 -7.40
C ARG A 428 15.67 22.77 -6.90
N ASP A 429 15.91 22.77 -5.59
CA ASP A 429 17.13 22.26 -4.98
C ASP A 429 17.10 20.73 -4.84
N VAL A 430 16.03 20.18 -4.25
CA VAL A 430 15.85 18.75 -3.98
C VAL A 430 15.32 17.98 -5.19
N LEU A 431 14.17 18.36 -5.74
CA LEU A 431 13.50 17.59 -6.81
C LEU A 431 13.96 17.99 -8.22
N ARG A 432 14.71 19.09 -8.37
CA ARG A 432 15.20 19.61 -9.66
C ARG A 432 14.04 19.86 -10.64
N ARG A 433 12.94 20.42 -10.14
CA ARG A 433 11.83 20.98 -10.92
C ARG A 433 11.23 22.20 -10.23
N GLU A 434 10.36 22.92 -10.93
CA GLU A 434 9.47 23.88 -10.26
C GLU A 434 8.38 23.14 -9.46
N ALA A 435 7.96 23.78 -8.37
CA ALA A 435 6.72 23.41 -7.67
C ALA A 435 5.52 23.75 -8.56
N THR A 436 4.52 22.87 -8.60
CA THR A 436 3.22 23.15 -9.24
C THR A 436 2.40 24.11 -8.38
N ALA A 437 1.27 24.59 -8.90
CA ALA A 437 0.33 25.40 -8.13
C ALA A 437 -0.19 24.65 -6.88
N ASP A 438 -0.45 23.34 -7.01
CA ASP A 438 -0.96 22.50 -5.93
C ASP A 438 0.13 22.20 -4.88
N ASP A 439 1.36 21.92 -5.32
CA ASP A 439 2.53 21.81 -4.43
C ASP A 439 2.68 23.08 -3.58
N LEU A 440 2.63 24.26 -4.21
CA LEU A 440 2.74 25.54 -3.53
C LEU A 440 1.58 25.78 -2.57
N ALA A 441 0.34 25.47 -2.97
CA ALA A 441 -0.84 25.63 -2.13
C ALA A 441 -0.79 24.73 -0.89
N PHE A 442 -0.37 23.47 -1.05
CA PHE A 442 -0.29 22.50 0.03
C PHE A 442 0.82 22.83 1.04
N TRP A 443 2.04 23.10 0.57
CA TRP A 443 3.20 23.28 1.45
C TRP A 443 3.32 24.69 2.04
N THR A 444 2.91 25.75 1.31
CA THR A 444 2.96 27.13 1.85
C THR A 444 2.08 27.28 3.10
N ALA A 445 1.01 26.50 3.20
CA ALA A 445 0.12 26.50 4.36
C ALA A 445 0.66 25.71 5.58
N ARG A 446 1.77 24.97 5.42
CA ARG A 446 2.34 24.08 6.45
C ARG A 446 3.74 24.50 6.91
N VAL A 447 4.59 24.92 5.97
CA VAL A 447 5.99 25.26 6.27
C VAL A 447 6.08 26.58 7.04
N GLY A 448 6.62 26.50 8.25
CA GLY A 448 6.71 27.57 9.24
C GLY A 448 5.56 27.60 10.25
N ASP A 449 4.58 26.72 10.12
CA ASP A 449 3.48 26.53 11.09
C ASP A 449 3.57 25.12 11.71
N THR A 450 3.17 24.10 10.96
CA THR A 450 3.23 22.69 11.37
C THR A 450 4.51 21.97 10.97
N TRP A 451 5.25 22.50 10.00
CA TRP A 451 6.49 21.93 9.46
C TRP A 451 7.64 22.92 9.53
N SER A 452 8.77 22.55 10.16
CA SER A 452 10.01 23.31 9.99
C SER A 452 10.58 23.16 8.57
N PRO A 453 11.39 24.13 8.08
CA PRO A 453 12.11 24.00 6.82
C PRO A 453 12.89 22.70 6.68
N GLY A 454 13.61 22.28 7.72
CA GLY A 454 14.40 21.04 7.70
C GLY A 454 13.57 19.77 7.63
N GLN A 455 12.38 19.74 8.26
CA GLN A 455 11.44 18.62 8.09
C GLN A 455 10.91 18.56 6.65
N PHE A 456 10.52 19.70 6.09
CA PHE A 456 9.99 19.76 4.72
C PHE A 456 11.05 19.38 3.67
N ILE A 457 12.29 19.84 3.84
CA ILE A 457 13.42 19.43 2.99
C ILE A 457 13.69 17.93 3.13
N ALA A 458 13.61 17.38 4.34
CA ALA A 458 13.75 15.94 4.57
C ALA A 458 12.64 15.13 3.91
N HIS A 459 11.37 15.55 4.02
CA HIS A 459 10.24 14.92 3.32
C HIS A 459 10.43 14.95 1.80
N LEU A 460 10.85 16.09 1.22
CA LEU A 460 11.16 16.13 -0.21
C LEU A 460 12.31 15.17 -0.57
N GLN A 461 13.33 15.05 0.28
CA GLN A 461 14.46 14.13 0.04
C GLN A 461 14.05 12.65 0.15
N SER A 462 13.21 12.27 1.11
CA SER A 462 12.72 10.88 1.23
C SER A 462 11.64 10.50 0.20
N SER A 463 11.09 11.48 -0.53
CA SER A 463 10.04 11.22 -1.52
C SER A 463 10.50 10.35 -2.69
N THR A 464 9.58 9.53 -3.20
CA THR A 464 9.75 8.71 -4.42
C THR A 464 10.12 9.54 -5.66
N GLU A 465 9.80 10.84 -5.67
CA GLU A 465 10.23 11.75 -6.74
C GLU A 465 11.72 12.10 -6.62
N ALA A 466 12.22 12.39 -5.41
CA ALA A 466 13.66 12.51 -5.17
C ALA A 466 14.38 11.20 -5.47
N ASP A 467 13.77 10.06 -5.11
CA ASP A 467 14.35 8.76 -5.41
C ASP A 467 14.56 8.58 -6.93
N ASN A 468 13.48 8.73 -7.70
CA ASN A 468 13.49 8.56 -9.14
C ASN A 468 14.39 9.57 -9.85
N ARG A 469 14.37 10.85 -9.45
CA ARG A 469 15.06 11.92 -10.17
C ARG A 469 16.52 12.05 -9.77
N VAL A 470 16.84 11.86 -8.49
CA VAL A 470 18.15 12.22 -7.90
C VAL A 470 18.87 11.02 -7.29
N HIS A 471 18.21 10.26 -6.42
CA HIS A 471 18.89 9.20 -5.67
C HIS A 471 19.26 8.03 -6.57
N ALA A 472 18.38 7.60 -7.47
CA ALA A 472 18.65 6.54 -8.44
C ALA A 472 19.88 6.84 -9.32
N VAL A 473 20.05 8.10 -9.74
CA VAL A 473 21.23 8.56 -10.51
C VAL A 473 22.49 8.58 -9.63
N THR A 474 22.36 8.97 -8.36
CA THR A 474 23.45 9.00 -7.38
C THR A 474 23.92 7.58 -7.03
N ARG A 475 23.00 6.64 -6.78
CA ARG A 475 23.25 5.20 -6.60
C ARG A 475 23.95 4.60 -7.81
N LEU A 476 23.46 4.89 -9.02
CA LEU A 476 24.06 4.43 -10.26
C LEU A 476 25.51 4.94 -10.40
N TYR A 477 25.76 6.22 -10.15
CA TYR A 477 27.11 6.79 -10.19
C TYR A 477 28.03 6.09 -9.18
N ARG A 478 27.56 5.88 -7.94
CA ARG A 478 28.31 5.14 -6.90
C ARG A 478 28.62 3.70 -7.33
N ALA A 479 27.66 2.97 -7.93
CA ALA A 479 27.84 1.58 -8.35
C ALA A 479 28.89 1.43 -9.48
N TYR A 480 28.95 2.40 -10.39
CA TYR A 480 29.91 2.41 -11.50
C TYR A 480 31.34 2.74 -11.08
N PHE A 481 31.48 3.77 -10.25
CA PHE A 481 32.77 4.45 -10.02
C PHE A 481 33.30 4.29 -8.58
N LEU A 482 32.51 3.66 -7.70
CA LEU A 482 32.87 3.31 -6.31
C LEU A 482 33.27 4.51 -5.45
N ARG A 483 32.65 5.67 -5.74
CA ARG A 483 32.87 6.96 -5.09
C ARG A 483 31.62 7.83 -5.20
N ASN A 484 31.53 8.87 -4.37
CA ASN A 484 30.55 9.92 -4.57
C ASN A 484 30.74 10.62 -5.92
N PRO A 485 29.65 11.06 -6.57
CA PRO A 485 29.76 11.89 -7.77
C PRO A 485 30.38 13.25 -7.46
N ASP A 486 31.00 13.84 -8.47
CA ASP A 486 31.32 15.27 -8.49
C ASP A 486 30.09 16.09 -8.94
N HIS A 487 30.02 17.36 -8.52
CA HIS A 487 28.87 18.23 -8.79
C HIS A 487 28.51 18.35 -10.28
N ASN A 488 29.53 18.52 -11.13
CA ASN A 488 29.35 18.74 -12.56
C ASN A 488 28.86 17.46 -13.24
N GLY A 489 29.48 16.32 -12.89
CA GLY A 489 29.07 14.99 -13.30
C GLY A 489 27.64 14.70 -12.89
N LEU A 490 27.29 14.85 -11.60
CA LEU A 490 25.93 14.60 -11.13
C LEU A 490 24.92 15.49 -11.85
N THR A 491 25.13 16.81 -11.85
CA THR A 491 24.23 17.78 -12.47
C THR A 491 24.00 17.49 -13.96
N TYR A 492 25.03 17.08 -14.71
CA TYR A 492 24.91 16.68 -16.11
C TYR A 492 23.93 15.50 -16.34
N TRP A 493 23.89 14.53 -15.42
CA TRP A 493 23.01 13.36 -15.50
C TRP A 493 21.62 13.61 -14.90
N LEU A 494 21.53 14.40 -13.82
CA LEU A 494 20.24 14.84 -13.26
C LEU A 494 19.44 15.64 -14.28
N ASN A 495 20.08 16.56 -15.01
CA ASN A 495 19.43 17.33 -16.06
C ASN A 495 18.87 16.40 -17.16
N ARG A 496 19.66 15.41 -17.61
CA ARG A 496 19.20 14.39 -18.58
C ARG A 496 18.07 13.53 -18.07
N ARG A 497 18.06 13.18 -16.77
CA ARG A 497 16.94 12.45 -16.15
C ARG A 497 15.68 13.32 -16.11
N GLY A 498 15.81 14.62 -15.85
CA GLY A 498 14.73 15.61 -15.95
C GLY A 498 14.22 15.83 -17.39
N GLU A 499 15.08 15.69 -18.39
CA GLU A 499 14.75 15.66 -19.83
C GLU A 499 14.11 14.33 -20.28
N GLY A 500 13.79 13.42 -19.35
CA GLY A 500 13.12 12.14 -19.64
C GLY A 500 14.05 10.98 -20.02
N ARG A 501 15.38 11.13 -19.93
CA ARG A 501 16.31 10.02 -20.21
C ARG A 501 16.23 8.95 -19.12
N SER A 502 15.91 7.71 -19.50
CA SER A 502 15.82 6.59 -18.58
C SER A 502 17.15 6.27 -17.89
N LEU A 503 17.07 5.70 -16.67
CA LEU A 503 18.25 5.29 -15.91
C LEU A 503 19.12 4.29 -16.69
N VAL A 504 18.50 3.36 -17.43
CA VAL A 504 19.20 2.40 -18.30
C VAL A 504 19.97 3.10 -19.43
N SER A 505 19.43 4.17 -20.01
CA SER A 505 20.12 4.96 -21.04
C SER A 505 21.33 5.72 -20.47
N ILE A 506 21.21 6.25 -19.25
CA ILE A 506 22.33 6.84 -18.49
C ILE A 506 23.38 5.75 -18.20
N SER A 507 22.96 4.59 -17.71
CA SER A 507 23.84 3.46 -17.40
C SER A 507 24.59 2.92 -18.62
N ASN A 508 23.92 2.80 -19.76
CA ASN A 508 24.58 2.45 -21.03
C ASN A 508 25.65 3.48 -21.43
N SER A 509 25.44 4.76 -21.12
CA SER A 509 26.43 5.82 -21.33
C SER A 509 27.63 5.69 -20.37
N PHE A 510 27.42 5.24 -19.13
CA PHE A 510 28.51 4.91 -18.21
C PHE A 510 29.27 3.63 -18.60
N ALA A 511 28.59 2.65 -19.19
CA ALA A 511 29.18 1.37 -19.62
C ALA A 511 30.23 1.52 -20.74
N VAL A 512 30.25 2.65 -21.45
CA VAL A 512 31.27 2.98 -22.46
C VAL A 512 32.31 3.99 -21.98
N SER A 513 32.26 4.39 -20.71
CA SER A 513 33.25 5.33 -20.13
C SER A 513 34.64 4.69 -19.99
N SER A 514 35.68 5.52 -20.03
CA SER A 514 37.08 5.08 -19.83
C SER A 514 37.27 4.38 -18.47
N GLU A 515 36.60 4.84 -17.41
CA GLU A 515 36.72 4.25 -16.07
C GLU A 515 36.08 2.85 -16.02
N PHE A 516 34.87 2.69 -16.59
CA PHE A 516 34.19 1.39 -16.63
C PHE A 516 34.90 0.41 -17.56
N THR A 517 35.33 0.84 -18.74
CA THR A 517 36.05 -0.03 -19.70
C THR A 517 37.39 -0.50 -19.15
N ASN A 518 38.13 0.35 -18.41
CA ASN A 518 39.34 -0.05 -17.71
C ASN A 518 39.08 -1.07 -16.59
N ARG A 519 37.98 -0.93 -15.83
CA ARG A 519 37.64 -1.80 -14.68
C ARG A 519 37.00 -3.13 -15.08
N TYR A 520 36.14 -3.12 -16.11
CA TYR A 520 35.26 -4.25 -16.45
C TYR A 520 35.36 -4.71 -17.91
N GLY A 521 35.88 -3.89 -18.83
CA GLY A 521 35.74 -4.10 -20.28
C GLY A 521 36.39 -5.38 -20.82
N LYS A 522 37.42 -5.90 -20.15
CA LYS A 522 38.13 -7.15 -20.53
C LYS A 522 37.57 -8.42 -19.87
N LEU A 523 36.62 -8.30 -18.94
CA LEU A 523 36.05 -9.44 -18.23
C LEU A 523 35.09 -10.21 -19.14
N SER A 524 35.01 -11.54 -18.98
CA SER A 524 33.89 -12.34 -19.50
C SER A 524 32.59 -11.94 -18.80
N ASN A 525 31.42 -12.36 -19.32
CA ASN A 525 30.14 -12.02 -18.69
C ASN A 525 30.04 -12.57 -17.26
N ARG A 526 30.45 -13.82 -17.02
CA ARG A 526 30.54 -14.38 -15.67
C ARG A 526 31.48 -13.59 -14.76
N ALA A 527 32.71 -13.34 -15.19
CA ALA A 527 33.70 -12.60 -14.37
C ALA A 527 33.30 -11.13 -14.13
N PHE A 528 32.52 -10.54 -15.04
CA PHE A 528 31.88 -9.25 -14.84
C PHE A 528 30.81 -9.32 -13.75
N VAL A 529 29.89 -10.28 -13.79
CA VAL A 529 28.87 -10.50 -12.75
C VAL A 529 29.52 -10.70 -11.38
N ASP A 530 30.46 -11.63 -11.25
CA ASP A 530 31.16 -11.91 -9.99
C ASP A 530 31.84 -10.64 -9.43
N ARG A 531 32.37 -9.77 -10.31
CA ARG A 531 32.99 -8.49 -9.91
C ARG A 531 31.96 -7.42 -9.54
N VAL A 532 30.79 -7.40 -10.18
CA VAL A 532 29.70 -6.46 -9.85
C VAL A 532 29.13 -6.76 -8.47
N TYR A 533 28.89 -8.04 -8.13
CA TYR A 533 28.49 -8.44 -6.77
C TYR A 533 29.47 -7.90 -5.72
N LEU A 534 30.78 -8.11 -5.90
CA LEU A 534 31.80 -7.66 -4.94
C LEU A 534 31.89 -6.12 -4.84
N ASN A 535 31.83 -5.43 -5.98
CA ASN A 535 32.03 -3.98 -6.02
C ASN A 535 30.78 -3.19 -5.61
N VAL A 536 29.58 -3.71 -5.88
CA VAL A 536 28.30 -3.02 -5.64
C VAL A 536 27.65 -3.50 -4.35
N LEU A 537 27.55 -4.82 -4.14
CA LEU A 537 26.88 -5.42 -2.97
C LEU A 537 27.86 -5.84 -1.85
N GLY A 538 29.16 -5.60 -2.01
CA GLY A 538 30.18 -5.91 -1.00
C GLY A 538 30.41 -7.41 -0.73
N ARG A 539 29.73 -8.31 -1.44
CA ARG A 539 29.72 -9.77 -1.21
C ARG A 539 29.99 -10.57 -2.48
N ALA A 540 30.27 -11.86 -2.33
CA ALA A 540 30.32 -12.77 -3.47
C ALA A 540 28.92 -13.05 -4.03
N ALA A 541 28.86 -13.38 -5.32
CA ALA A 541 27.66 -13.88 -5.96
C ALA A 541 27.32 -15.28 -5.45
N ASP A 542 26.04 -15.53 -5.14
CA ASP A 542 25.53 -16.89 -4.96
C ASP A 542 25.42 -17.62 -6.30
N ALA A 543 25.27 -18.95 -6.28
CA ALA A 543 25.27 -19.76 -7.49
C ALA A 543 24.08 -19.47 -8.42
N GLY A 544 22.90 -19.13 -7.87
CA GLY A 544 21.69 -18.84 -8.62
C GLY A 544 21.78 -17.49 -9.31
N GLY A 545 22.04 -16.43 -8.54
CA GLY A 545 22.21 -15.07 -9.02
C GLY A 545 23.34 -14.92 -10.03
N ALA A 546 24.49 -15.57 -9.79
CA ALA A 546 25.59 -15.57 -10.76
C ALA A 546 25.19 -16.21 -12.10
N THR A 547 24.42 -17.30 -12.07
CA THR A 547 23.92 -17.98 -13.26
C THR A 547 22.87 -17.14 -13.99
N TYR A 548 21.91 -16.59 -13.25
CA TYR A 548 20.85 -15.71 -13.78
C TYR A 548 21.44 -14.52 -14.57
N TRP A 549 22.31 -13.73 -13.95
CA TRP A 549 22.87 -12.55 -14.61
C TRP A 549 23.81 -12.89 -15.77
N THR A 550 24.55 -14.01 -15.68
CA THR A 550 25.40 -14.48 -16.78
C THR A 550 24.54 -14.87 -17.99
N ASN A 551 23.50 -15.68 -17.79
CA ASN A 551 22.59 -16.10 -18.86
C ASN A 551 21.89 -14.90 -19.52
N ARG A 552 21.47 -13.88 -18.75
CA ARG A 552 20.88 -12.64 -19.30
C ARG A 552 21.88 -11.89 -20.20
N LEU A 553 23.13 -11.76 -19.78
CA LEU A 553 24.19 -11.11 -20.57
C LEU A 553 24.53 -11.90 -21.85
N ASP A 554 24.60 -13.22 -21.75
CA ASP A 554 24.86 -14.10 -22.88
C ASP A 554 23.70 -14.11 -23.89
N ALA A 555 22.46 -13.91 -23.41
CA ALA A 555 21.26 -13.66 -24.21
C ALA A 555 21.15 -12.21 -24.76
N GLY A 556 22.18 -11.37 -24.58
CA GLY A 556 22.26 -10.04 -25.19
C GLY A 556 21.83 -8.86 -24.32
N MET A 557 21.53 -9.06 -23.03
CA MET A 557 21.37 -7.94 -22.09
C MET A 557 22.68 -7.12 -22.03
N SER A 558 22.58 -5.79 -22.02
CA SER A 558 23.76 -4.95 -21.90
C SER A 558 24.32 -4.95 -20.47
N ARG A 559 25.63 -4.74 -20.33
CA ARG A 559 26.24 -4.49 -19.01
C ARG A 559 25.69 -3.23 -18.34
N GLY A 560 25.17 -2.27 -19.11
CA GLY A 560 24.44 -1.12 -18.57
C GLY A 560 23.10 -1.48 -17.98
N GLN A 561 22.34 -2.41 -18.57
CA GLN A 561 21.13 -2.94 -17.97
C GLN A 561 21.44 -3.67 -16.65
N VAL A 562 22.48 -4.51 -16.62
CA VAL A 562 22.89 -5.19 -15.37
C VAL A 562 23.26 -4.19 -14.28
N MET A 563 24.15 -3.23 -14.55
CA MET A 563 24.53 -2.22 -13.54
C MET A 563 23.35 -1.36 -13.09
N ALA A 564 22.42 -1.02 -13.98
CA ALA A 564 21.19 -0.32 -13.60
C ALA A 564 20.36 -1.15 -12.60
N ASN A 565 20.13 -2.44 -12.89
CA ASN A 565 19.41 -3.34 -11.98
C ASN A 565 20.10 -3.46 -10.63
N PHE A 566 21.41 -3.74 -10.59
CA PHE A 566 22.16 -3.81 -9.33
C PHE A 566 22.07 -2.50 -8.54
N SER A 567 22.19 -1.34 -9.20
CA SER A 567 22.10 -0.03 -8.55
C SER A 567 20.72 0.32 -7.96
N GLN A 568 19.67 -0.40 -8.35
CA GLN A 568 18.30 -0.23 -7.85
C GLN A 568 17.77 -1.50 -7.16
N SER A 569 18.63 -2.46 -6.85
CA SER A 569 18.27 -3.62 -6.04
C SER A 569 17.99 -3.17 -4.60
N SER A 570 17.01 -3.77 -3.93
CA SER A 570 16.61 -3.39 -2.57
C SER A 570 17.79 -3.46 -1.57
N GLU A 571 18.70 -4.43 -1.76
CA GLU A 571 19.96 -4.53 -1.03
C GLU A 571 20.84 -3.29 -1.22
N TYR A 572 21.15 -2.91 -2.46
CA TYR A 572 22.01 -1.75 -2.72
C TYR A 572 21.35 -0.40 -2.40
N ILE A 573 20.02 -0.30 -2.51
CA ILE A 573 19.27 0.89 -2.06
C ILE A 573 19.48 1.06 -0.56
N ARG A 574 19.13 0.06 0.24
CA ARG A 574 19.29 0.07 1.70
C ARG A 574 20.74 0.33 2.12
N ASP A 575 21.69 -0.35 1.49
CA ASP A 575 23.11 -0.27 1.86
C ASP A 575 23.78 1.06 1.40
N THR A 576 23.08 1.89 0.61
CA THR A 576 23.57 3.23 0.21
C THR A 576 22.68 4.40 0.58
N ASP A 577 21.55 4.18 1.25
CA ASP A 577 20.52 5.20 1.50
C ASP A 577 21.09 6.43 2.25
N ASP A 578 21.70 6.22 3.41
CA ASP A 578 22.41 7.25 4.19
C ASP A 578 23.40 8.06 3.34
N ALA A 579 24.18 7.37 2.52
CA ALA A 579 25.19 8.00 1.67
C ALA A 579 24.56 8.84 0.55
N VAL A 580 23.45 8.38 -0.01
CA VAL A 580 22.73 9.03 -1.09
C VAL A 580 21.93 10.22 -0.57
N TRP A 581 21.35 10.14 0.63
CA TRP A 581 20.74 11.26 1.33
C TRP A 581 21.74 12.37 1.60
N VAL A 582 22.90 12.06 2.21
CA VAL A 582 23.93 13.07 2.51
C VAL A 582 24.46 13.74 1.23
N VAL A 583 24.67 12.97 0.16
CA VAL A 583 25.03 13.54 -1.16
C VAL A 583 23.88 14.39 -1.71
N GLY A 584 22.63 13.91 -1.67
CA GLY A 584 21.44 14.59 -2.17
C GLY A 584 21.16 15.92 -1.47
N THR A 585 21.34 16.00 -0.15
CA THR A 585 21.23 17.26 0.60
C THR A 585 22.31 18.25 0.17
N TYR A 586 23.58 17.82 0.11
CA TYR A 586 24.69 18.72 -0.26
C TYR A 586 24.64 19.17 -1.72
N GLU A 587 24.32 18.28 -2.65
CA GLU A 587 24.24 18.57 -4.08
C GLU A 587 22.98 19.37 -4.46
N GLY A 588 21.89 19.20 -3.71
CA GLY A 588 20.69 20.02 -3.86
C GLY A 588 20.86 21.42 -3.27
N LEU A 589 21.19 21.49 -1.97
CA LEU A 589 21.21 22.73 -1.21
C LEU A 589 22.50 23.52 -1.38
N LEU A 590 23.69 22.90 -1.39
CA LEU A 590 24.96 23.63 -1.50
C LEU A 590 25.56 23.62 -2.90
N ARG A 591 24.98 22.86 -3.84
CA ARG A 591 25.47 22.72 -5.22
C ARG A 591 26.94 22.28 -5.28
N ARG A 592 27.31 21.37 -4.38
CA ARG A 592 28.61 20.70 -4.35
C ARG A 592 28.55 19.38 -3.59
N ALA A 593 29.56 18.53 -3.77
CA ALA A 593 29.71 17.32 -2.99
C ALA A 593 30.03 17.63 -1.50
N PRO A 594 29.65 16.76 -0.56
CA PRO A 594 30.14 16.81 0.81
C PRO A 594 31.65 16.51 0.86
N SER A 595 32.37 17.11 1.82
CA SER A 595 33.75 16.70 2.10
C SER A 595 33.78 15.32 2.78
N THR A 596 34.92 14.63 2.72
CA THR A 596 35.06 13.27 3.30
C THR A 596 34.70 13.22 4.78
N ASP A 597 35.14 14.20 5.58
CA ASP A 597 34.87 14.25 7.02
C ASP A 597 33.38 14.45 7.31
N VAL A 598 32.72 15.37 6.59
CA VAL A 598 31.28 15.64 6.69
C VAL A 598 30.45 14.44 6.26
N PHE A 599 30.83 13.81 5.15
CA PHE A 599 30.18 12.61 4.63
C PHE A 599 30.28 11.45 5.64
N THR A 600 31.46 11.25 6.22
CA THR A 600 31.70 10.21 7.23
C THR A 600 30.94 10.50 8.52
N LEU A 601 30.93 11.75 8.99
CA LEU A 601 30.19 12.16 10.18
C LEU A 601 28.69 11.90 10.05
N PHE A 602 28.07 12.33 8.94
CA PHE A 602 26.62 12.20 8.78
C PHE A 602 26.17 10.78 8.45
N THR A 603 26.92 10.02 7.65
CA THR A 603 26.58 8.60 7.41
C THR A 603 26.74 7.76 8.68
N ALA A 604 27.79 7.98 9.48
CA ALA A 604 27.91 7.32 10.78
C ALA A 604 26.79 7.74 11.76
N GLY A 605 26.38 9.01 11.73
CA GLY A 605 25.29 9.53 12.57
C GLY A 605 23.90 9.00 12.20
N LEU A 606 23.62 8.79 10.91
CA LEU A 606 22.38 8.15 10.46
C LEU A 606 22.36 6.68 10.88
N ALA A 607 23.41 5.93 10.55
CA ALA A 607 23.53 4.49 10.85
C ALA A 607 23.45 4.14 12.35
N ASN A 608 23.77 5.08 13.26
CA ASN A 608 23.65 4.89 14.71
C ASN A 608 22.50 5.68 15.37
N GLY A 609 21.68 6.40 14.59
CA GLY A 609 20.55 7.21 15.07
C GLY A 609 20.91 8.49 15.81
N ALA A 610 22.18 8.90 15.86
CA ALA A 610 22.60 10.20 16.41
C ALA A 610 22.28 11.40 15.50
N ALA A 611 21.98 11.14 14.22
CA ALA A 611 21.47 12.10 13.25
C ALA A 611 20.23 11.55 12.54
N SER A 612 19.40 12.47 12.03
CA SER A 612 18.28 12.18 11.13
C SER A 612 18.36 13.03 9.86
N LEU A 613 17.65 12.61 8.80
CA LEU A 613 17.53 13.37 7.57
C LEU A 613 17.02 14.81 7.82
N THR A 614 16.10 14.98 8.78
CA THR A 614 15.66 16.28 9.28
C THR A 614 16.80 17.10 9.88
N SER A 615 17.58 16.53 10.81
CA SER A 615 18.68 17.26 11.46
C SER A 615 19.78 17.70 10.47
N ILE A 616 20.09 16.86 9.48
CA ILE A 616 21.07 17.15 8.42
C ILE A 616 20.52 18.24 7.49
N SER A 617 19.24 18.11 7.10
CA SER A 617 18.56 19.10 6.26
C SER A 617 18.48 20.47 6.94
N THR A 618 18.14 20.53 8.23
CA THR A 618 18.18 21.76 9.04
C THR A 618 19.59 22.35 9.08
N TYR A 619 20.60 21.55 9.43
CA TYR A 619 21.99 22.01 9.54
C TYR A 619 22.52 22.60 8.22
N VAL A 620 22.24 21.96 7.09
CA VAL A 620 22.68 22.45 5.78
C VAL A 620 21.90 23.69 5.36
N PHE A 621 20.57 23.72 5.57
CA PHE A 621 19.71 24.86 5.25
C PHE A 621 20.08 26.13 6.03
N GLU A 622 20.32 26.01 7.34
CA GLU A 622 20.66 27.15 8.20
C GLU A 622 22.09 27.66 8.03
N SER A 623 22.95 26.91 7.32
CA SER A 623 24.35 27.27 7.09
C SER A 623 24.50 28.65 6.43
N SER A 624 25.61 29.33 6.73
CA SER A 624 25.98 30.57 6.04
C SER A 624 26.24 30.33 4.55
N GLU A 625 26.68 29.13 4.19
CA GLU A 625 26.94 28.72 2.81
C GLU A 625 25.64 28.62 1.99
N TYR A 626 24.60 27.97 2.52
CA TYR A 626 23.29 27.93 1.85
C TYR A 626 22.74 29.34 1.65
N ARG A 627 22.78 30.18 2.69
CA ARG A 627 22.34 31.57 2.63
C ARG A 627 23.12 32.40 1.58
N SER A 628 24.43 32.14 1.40
CA SER A 628 25.26 32.86 0.44
C SER A 628 24.90 32.61 -1.04
N ARG A 629 24.11 31.57 -1.35
CA ARG A 629 23.58 31.34 -2.70
C ARG A 629 22.54 32.38 -3.15
N PHE A 630 22.04 33.19 -2.24
CA PHE A 630 20.89 34.09 -2.46
C PHE A 630 21.14 35.53 -1.97
N SER A 631 22.39 35.87 -1.62
CA SER A 631 22.82 37.17 -1.08
C SER A 631 23.59 38.00 -2.09
#